data_AF-A0A939AM64-F1
#
_entry.id   AF-A0A939AM64-F1
#
_cell.length_a   1.000
_cell.length_b   1.000
_cell.length_c   1.000
_cell.angle_alpha   90.00
_cell.angle_beta   90.00
_cell.angle_gamma   90.00
#
_symmetry.space_group_name_H-M   'P 1'
#
loop_
_entity.id
_entity.type
_entity.pdbx_description
1 polymer ?
#
loop_
_entity_poly.entity_id
_entity_poly.type
_entity_poly.pdbx_seq_one_letter_code
_entity_poly.pdbx_strand_id
1 'polypeptide(L)'
;MTVTPRAFHGVFPHLALFEPIEVLGTQLALATPEGAEPPWRDVLAVFRDNRGAALRAATCFTLRVEPGAEESAARHVQDLTALMGYLLLDPEHPASSPTAENLAVWLFDVDPTQPGRYLATPNFARYLEVDGATAIYPPTPDTAPFQDHINADAPALGLLREAVWRQPERARVRARILLAMYWYGRSFSVNPQEDDRTKVVHLATAFEVLLGIGIHEGKTRSLQAALQQRVGDDPLLAAWAEQFYDARSEIVHRGWTADLLFQRPQATRAHAPLIRSGQRIFRLAAEAELRQTVGGALAHTAAESFYRTYVQPDLEPNEARLVRLANAGVLRGEAARAFMNLVGELRLTDASGTIDQVVAVGRRLLGYFAETCLPGHRPHGFLRRALEAGSNPEELVHAYRELYAGLRDGAVAPYPVARHADVHLWRTDRALRHFAAYVQAVAPRMAARGRTERA
;
A
#
# COMPACT_ATOMS: atom_id res chain seq x y z
N MET A 1 21.25 -44.13 -19.29
CA MET A 1 21.70 -43.34 -18.14
C MET A 1 20.48 -42.66 -17.55
N THR A 2 20.10 -42.99 -16.32
CA THR A 2 19.02 -42.30 -15.60
C THR A 2 19.58 -40.97 -15.11
N VAL A 3 19.16 -39.87 -15.71
CA VAL A 3 19.53 -38.53 -15.26
C VAL A 3 18.76 -38.25 -13.98
N THR A 4 19.48 -37.99 -12.88
CA THR A 4 18.88 -37.72 -11.56
C THR A 4 18.29 -36.31 -11.53
N PRO A 5 17.14 -36.08 -10.90
CA PRO A 5 16.58 -34.74 -10.71
C PRO A 5 17.59 -33.82 -10.01
N ARG A 6 17.66 -32.57 -10.47
CA ARG A 6 18.57 -31.56 -9.92
C ARG A 6 17.87 -30.82 -8.77
N ALA A 7 18.58 -30.56 -7.67
CA ALA A 7 18.07 -29.79 -6.55
C ALA A 7 18.62 -28.36 -6.59
N PHE A 8 17.72 -27.38 -6.63
CA PHE A 8 18.03 -25.97 -6.49
C PHE A 8 17.63 -25.48 -5.11
N HIS A 9 18.49 -24.69 -4.50
CA HIS A 9 18.32 -24.14 -3.16
C HIS A 9 18.08 -22.64 -3.28
N GLY A 10 16.84 -22.21 -3.04
CA GLY A 10 16.44 -20.81 -3.11
C GLY A 10 16.57 -20.09 -1.78
N VAL A 11 17.04 -18.84 -1.83
CA VAL A 11 17.21 -17.94 -0.68
C VAL A 11 16.61 -16.58 -0.99
N PHE A 12 15.76 -16.09 -0.10
CA PHE A 12 15.33 -14.68 -0.01
C PHE A 12 16.16 -14.00 1.09
N PRO A 13 17.27 -13.33 0.77
CA PRO A 13 18.27 -12.88 1.75
C PRO A 13 17.76 -11.77 2.68
N HIS A 14 16.71 -11.05 2.28
CA HIS A 14 16.15 -9.92 3.04
C HIS A 14 14.75 -10.19 3.60
N LEU A 15 14.27 -11.43 3.46
CA LEU A 15 13.01 -11.86 4.03
C LEU A 15 13.29 -12.88 5.14
N ALA A 16 12.77 -12.63 6.33
CA ALA A 16 12.80 -13.58 7.44
C ALA A 16 11.37 -13.83 7.93
N LEU A 17 10.75 -14.88 7.41
CA LEU A 17 9.43 -15.33 7.86
C LEU A 17 9.51 -15.91 9.27
N PHE A 18 8.52 -15.60 10.12
CA PHE A 18 8.46 -16.13 11.48
C PHE A 18 8.04 -17.59 11.56
N GLU A 19 7.26 -18.06 10.59
CA GLU A 19 6.76 -19.43 10.53
C GLU A 19 6.88 -20.00 9.12
N PRO A 20 7.00 -21.33 8.98
CA PRO A 20 6.96 -21.98 7.68
C PRO A 20 5.61 -21.77 6.99
N ILE A 21 5.63 -21.47 5.70
CA ILE A 21 4.42 -21.31 4.89
C ILE A 21 4.55 -22.08 3.58
N GLU A 22 3.41 -22.45 3.00
CA GLU A 22 3.36 -23.04 1.66
C GLU A 22 2.85 -22.01 0.66
N VAL A 23 3.65 -21.75 -0.39
CA VAL A 23 3.30 -20.81 -1.46
C VAL A 23 3.45 -21.53 -2.80
N LEU A 24 2.33 -21.68 -3.52
CA LEU A 24 2.26 -22.42 -4.79
C LEU A 24 2.84 -23.85 -4.70
N GLY A 25 2.64 -24.55 -3.57
CA GLY A 25 3.18 -25.89 -3.37
C GLY A 25 4.65 -25.93 -2.93
N THR A 26 5.29 -24.77 -2.74
CA THR A 26 6.68 -24.66 -2.24
C THR A 26 6.67 -24.32 -0.75
N GLN A 27 7.34 -25.14 0.04
CA GLN A 27 7.56 -24.87 1.46
C GLN A 27 8.67 -23.84 1.61
N LEU A 28 8.32 -22.69 2.18
CA LEU A 28 9.23 -21.63 2.57
C LEU A 28 9.44 -21.71 4.08
N ALA A 29 10.69 -21.74 4.52
CA ALA A 29 11.02 -21.80 5.94
C ALA A 29 12.16 -20.85 6.29
N LEU A 30 12.17 -20.39 7.53
CA LEU A 30 13.29 -19.65 8.09
C LEU A 30 14.50 -20.56 8.25
N ALA A 31 15.67 -20.10 7.81
CA ALA A 31 16.95 -20.72 8.09
C ALA A 31 17.87 -19.71 8.77
N THR A 32 18.60 -20.16 9.80
CA THR A 32 19.64 -19.39 10.48
C THR A 32 20.98 -20.11 10.32
N PRO A 33 22.11 -19.39 10.17
CA PRO A 33 23.42 -20.03 10.00
C PRO A 33 23.79 -20.99 11.15
N GLU A 34 23.35 -20.70 12.37
CA GLU A 34 23.67 -21.48 13.58
C GLU A 34 22.86 -22.79 13.69
N GLY A 35 21.66 -22.84 13.10
CA GLY A 35 20.76 -24.00 13.16
C GLY A 35 20.60 -24.76 11.85
N ALA A 36 21.19 -24.28 10.76
CA ALA A 36 21.07 -24.86 9.44
C ALA A 36 22.00 -26.07 9.24
N GLU A 37 21.49 -27.15 8.68
CA GLU A 37 22.30 -28.24 8.12
C GLU A 37 22.79 -27.88 6.70
N PRO A 38 23.87 -28.51 6.21
CA PRO A 38 24.25 -28.39 4.79
C PRO A 38 23.08 -28.76 3.86
N PRO A 39 22.88 -28.04 2.74
CA PRO A 39 23.75 -27.00 2.20
C PRO A 39 23.47 -25.59 2.75
N TRP A 40 22.43 -25.41 3.56
CA TRP A 40 21.96 -24.08 3.98
C TRP A 40 22.98 -23.31 4.81
N ARG A 41 23.70 -23.99 5.70
CA ARG A 41 24.78 -23.35 6.47
C ARG A 41 25.81 -22.68 5.57
N ASP A 42 26.22 -23.38 4.51
CA ASP A 42 27.29 -22.95 3.62
C ASP A 42 26.78 -21.88 2.64
N VAL A 43 25.55 -22.04 2.13
CA VAL A 43 24.87 -21.05 1.27
C VAL A 43 24.59 -19.74 2.01
N LEU A 44 24.17 -19.79 3.28
CA LEU A 44 23.95 -18.56 4.06
C LEU A 44 25.26 -17.86 4.43
N ALA A 45 26.34 -18.62 4.60
CA ALA A 45 27.64 -18.10 4.98
C ALA A 45 28.32 -17.24 3.90
N VAL A 46 27.86 -17.24 2.65
CA VAL A 46 28.41 -16.37 1.59
C VAL A 46 27.74 -14.99 1.52
N PHE A 47 26.55 -14.82 2.09
CA PHE A 47 25.84 -13.55 2.03
C PHE A 47 26.34 -12.53 3.04
N ARG A 48 26.46 -11.28 2.61
CA ARG A 48 26.87 -10.13 3.41
C ARG A 48 25.86 -8.99 3.26
N ASP A 49 25.62 -8.26 4.35
CA ASP A 49 24.89 -6.98 4.30
C ASP A 49 25.78 -5.84 3.76
N ASN A 50 25.22 -4.64 3.61
CA ASN A 50 25.96 -3.46 3.15
C ASN A 50 27.11 -3.02 4.08
N ARG A 51 27.17 -3.56 5.31
CA ARG A 51 28.24 -3.34 6.29
C ARG A 51 29.28 -4.46 6.29
N GLY A 52 29.10 -5.48 5.46
CA GLY A 52 29.98 -6.65 5.40
C GLY A 52 29.74 -7.67 6.51
N ALA A 53 28.64 -7.58 7.27
CA ALA A 53 28.27 -8.59 8.25
C ALA A 53 27.52 -9.75 7.59
N ALA A 54 27.68 -10.97 8.11
CA ALA A 54 26.95 -12.14 7.63
C ALA A 54 25.44 -12.00 7.91
N LEU A 55 24.61 -12.55 7.02
CA LEU A 55 23.16 -12.61 7.26
C LEU A 55 22.85 -13.47 8.49
N ARG A 56 21.96 -12.98 9.35
CA ARG A 56 21.54 -13.69 10.57
C ARG A 56 20.44 -14.71 10.32
N ALA A 57 19.61 -14.46 9.32
CA ALA A 57 18.46 -15.27 8.97
C ALA A 57 18.03 -14.97 7.54
N ALA A 58 17.43 -15.96 6.87
CA ALA A 58 16.80 -15.79 5.57
C ALA A 58 15.70 -16.84 5.37
N THR A 59 14.73 -16.53 4.52
CA THR A 59 13.73 -17.49 4.08
C THR A 59 14.28 -18.31 2.92
N CYS A 60 14.24 -19.64 3.08
CA CYS A 60 14.83 -20.60 2.15
C CYS A 60 13.79 -21.61 1.66
N PHE A 61 14.03 -22.21 0.50
CA PHE A 61 13.23 -23.30 -0.05
C PHE A 61 14.07 -24.23 -0.95
N THR A 62 13.67 -25.50 -1.06
CA THR A 62 14.28 -26.43 -2.02
C THR A 62 13.33 -26.69 -3.18
N LEU A 63 13.83 -26.59 -4.41
CA LEU A 63 13.12 -26.92 -5.63
C LEU A 63 13.79 -28.11 -6.31
N ARG A 64 13.03 -29.18 -6.55
CA ARG A 64 13.50 -30.33 -7.34
C ARG A 64 13.06 -30.15 -8.77
N VAL A 65 14.00 -30.26 -9.70
CA VAL A 65 13.79 -29.99 -11.12
C VAL A 65 14.15 -31.24 -11.92
N GLU A 66 13.16 -31.77 -12.62
CA GLU A 66 13.35 -32.88 -13.55
C GLU A 66 14.18 -32.43 -14.76
N PRO A 67 14.99 -33.33 -15.35
CA PRO A 67 15.76 -32.99 -16.56
C PRO A 67 14.86 -32.47 -17.69
N GLY A 68 15.19 -31.32 -18.25
CA GLY A 68 14.39 -30.68 -19.31
C GLY A 68 13.22 -29.82 -18.79
N ALA A 69 13.04 -29.69 -17.47
CA ALA A 69 12.01 -28.86 -16.84
C ALA A 69 12.57 -27.52 -16.30
N GLU A 70 13.77 -27.11 -16.70
CA GLU A 70 14.47 -25.93 -16.18
C GLU A 70 13.69 -24.63 -16.44
N GLU A 71 13.04 -24.50 -17.60
CA GLU A 71 12.20 -23.36 -17.94
C GLU A 71 10.95 -23.28 -17.04
N SER A 72 10.33 -24.43 -16.77
CA SER A 72 9.17 -24.54 -15.87
C SER A 72 9.57 -24.19 -14.43
N ALA A 73 10.73 -24.65 -13.98
CA ALA A 73 11.29 -24.30 -12.68
C ALA A 73 11.57 -22.80 -12.57
N ALA A 74 12.11 -22.19 -13.63
CA ALA A 74 12.34 -20.76 -13.69
C ALA A 74 11.05 -19.96 -13.59
N ARG A 75 10.03 -20.37 -14.34
CA ARG A 75 8.70 -19.78 -14.27
C ARG A 75 8.08 -19.92 -12.89
N HIS A 76 8.20 -21.09 -12.27
CA HIS A 76 7.67 -21.35 -10.94
C HIS A 76 8.26 -20.42 -9.88
N VAL A 77 9.58 -20.19 -9.92
CA VAL A 77 10.23 -19.26 -8.98
C VAL A 77 9.86 -17.79 -9.26
N GLN A 78 9.64 -17.42 -10.52
CA GLN A 78 9.09 -16.10 -10.85
C GLN A 78 7.68 -15.92 -10.28
N ASP A 79 6.82 -16.93 -10.44
CA ASP A 79 5.45 -16.93 -9.91
C ASP A 79 5.43 -16.90 -8.37
N LEU A 80 6.34 -17.64 -7.73
CA LEU A 80 6.57 -17.60 -6.29
C LEU A 80 6.94 -16.18 -5.84
N THR A 81 7.93 -15.56 -6.49
CA THR A 81 8.38 -14.20 -6.18
C THR A 81 7.27 -13.17 -6.39
N ALA A 82 6.50 -13.30 -7.47
CA ALA A 82 5.37 -12.43 -7.78
C ALA A 82 4.28 -12.50 -6.71
N LEU A 83 3.91 -13.71 -6.27
CA LEU A 83 2.92 -13.88 -5.20
C LEU A 83 3.45 -13.37 -3.86
N MET A 84 4.72 -13.63 -3.53
CA MET A 84 5.34 -13.07 -2.32
C MET A 84 5.32 -11.54 -2.33
N GLY A 85 5.63 -10.92 -3.47
CA GLY A 85 5.50 -9.47 -3.65
C GLY A 85 4.08 -8.97 -3.47
N TYR A 86 3.09 -9.66 -4.05
CA TYR A 86 1.69 -9.29 -3.84
C TYR A 86 1.24 -9.36 -2.38
N LEU A 87 1.74 -10.32 -1.61
CA LEU A 87 1.39 -10.52 -0.20
C LEU A 87 2.07 -9.51 0.71
N LEU A 88 3.35 -9.21 0.47
CA LEU A 88 4.19 -8.41 1.36
C LEU A 88 4.22 -6.91 1.01
N LEU A 89 4.04 -6.54 -0.26
CA LEU A 89 4.05 -5.14 -0.68
C LEU A 89 2.67 -4.53 -0.40
N ASP A 90 2.54 -3.85 0.73
CA ASP A 90 1.29 -3.27 1.19
C ASP A 90 1.23 -1.74 0.91
N PRO A 91 0.36 -1.28 -0.01
CA PRO A 91 0.18 0.15 -0.27
C PRO A 91 -0.45 0.93 0.90
N GLU A 92 -1.04 0.25 1.88
CA GLU A 92 -1.54 0.88 3.12
C GLU A 92 -0.40 1.25 4.07
N HIS A 93 0.63 0.40 4.14
CA HIS A 93 1.75 0.51 5.07
C HIS A 93 3.10 0.46 4.35
N PRO A 94 3.36 1.37 3.38
CA PRO A 94 4.59 1.31 2.57
C PRO A 94 5.86 1.52 3.41
N ALA A 95 5.76 2.24 4.53
CA ALA A 95 6.89 2.47 5.43
C ALA A 95 7.31 1.22 6.22
N SER A 96 6.39 0.25 6.35
CA SER A 96 6.64 -1.03 7.01
C SER A 96 6.47 -2.18 6.04
N SER A 97 6.58 -1.95 4.73
CA SER A 97 6.61 -2.99 3.71
C SER A 97 8.04 -3.16 3.21
N PRO A 98 8.41 -4.35 2.69
CA PRO A 98 9.67 -4.48 1.97
C PRO A 98 9.60 -3.68 0.65
N THR A 99 10.74 -3.46 0.01
CA THR A 99 10.77 -2.99 -1.39
C THR A 99 10.77 -4.18 -2.34
N ALA A 100 10.50 -3.95 -3.62
CA ALA A 100 10.52 -5.02 -4.62
C ALA A 100 11.89 -5.73 -4.70
N GLU A 101 12.97 -4.99 -4.48
CA GLU A 101 14.35 -5.47 -4.49
C GLU A 101 14.65 -6.39 -3.31
N ASN A 102 13.98 -6.21 -2.16
CA ASN A 102 14.12 -7.12 -1.01
C ASN A 102 13.62 -8.54 -1.31
N LEU A 103 12.79 -8.70 -2.34
CA LEU A 103 12.22 -9.97 -2.74
C LEU A 103 13.04 -10.67 -3.83
N ALA A 104 14.25 -10.17 -4.13
CA ALA A 104 15.16 -10.85 -5.03
C ALA A 104 15.51 -12.25 -4.49
N VAL A 105 15.30 -13.27 -5.31
CA VAL A 105 15.60 -14.66 -4.98
C VAL A 105 16.93 -15.07 -5.57
N TRP A 106 17.73 -15.75 -4.77
CA TRP A 106 18.99 -16.34 -5.18
C TRP A 106 18.83 -17.85 -5.24
N LEU A 107 19.10 -18.44 -6.41
CA LEU A 107 19.07 -19.89 -6.57
C LEU A 107 20.48 -20.44 -6.62
N PHE A 108 20.74 -21.42 -5.77
CA PHE A 108 22.00 -22.13 -5.69
C PHE A 108 21.83 -23.54 -6.23
N ASP A 109 22.68 -23.84 -7.19
CA ASP A 109 22.88 -25.17 -7.69
C ASP A 109 23.99 -25.84 -6.88
N VAL A 110 23.63 -26.87 -6.12
CA VAL A 110 24.55 -27.57 -5.25
C VAL A 110 24.98 -28.86 -5.94
N ASP A 111 26.24 -28.89 -6.41
CA ASP A 111 26.84 -30.12 -6.91
C ASP A 111 27.30 -30.97 -5.72
N PRO A 112 26.68 -32.14 -5.47
CA PRO A 112 27.07 -33.00 -4.36
C PRO A 112 28.51 -33.54 -4.48
N THR A 113 29.10 -33.49 -5.67
CA THR A 113 30.47 -33.93 -5.92
C THR A 113 31.51 -32.85 -5.64
N GLN A 114 31.10 -31.58 -5.50
CA GLN A 114 31.98 -30.45 -5.19
C GLN A 114 31.43 -29.60 -4.01
N PRO A 115 31.49 -30.12 -2.76
CA PRO A 115 31.04 -29.39 -1.59
C PRO A 115 31.72 -28.02 -1.48
N GLY A 116 30.95 -26.97 -1.19
CA GLY A 116 31.46 -25.61 -1.02
C GLY A 116 31.67 -24.83 -2.33
N ARG A 117 31.32 -25.39 -3.48
CA ARG A 117 31.21 -24.68 -4.77
C ARG A 117 29.79 -24.74 -5.29
N TYR A 118 29.26 -23.58 -5.66
CA TYR A 118 27.87 -23.41 -6.06
C TYR A 118 27.78 -22.55 -7.31
N LEU A 119 26.79 -22.84 -8.16
CA LEU A 119 26.36 -21.92 -9.20
C LEU A 119 25.17 -21.12 -8.66
N ALA A 120 25.38 -19.84 -8.42
CA ALA A 120 24.34 -18.93 -7.94
C ALA A 120 23.73 -18.15 -9.11
N THR A 121 22.40 -17.99 -9.09
CA THR A 121 21.66 -17.28 -10.13
C THR A 121 20.64 -16.32 -9.50
N PRO A 122 20.97 -15.03 -9.29
CA PRO A 122 19.99 -14.05 -8.82
C PRO A 122 18.90 -13.83 -9.85
N ASN A 123 17.63 -14.07 -9.49
CA ASN A 123 16.46 -13.90 -10.35
C ASN A 123 16.60 -14.49 -11.77
N PHE A 124 17.39 -15.57 -11.94
CA PHE A 124 17.74 -16.16 -13.24
C PHE A 124 18.45 -15.23 -14.24
N ALA A 125 18.98 -14.09 -13.80
CA ALA A 125 19.52 -13.08 -14.71
C ALA A 125 20.97 -13.35 -15.13
N ARG A 126 21.79 -13.90 -14.23
CA ARG A 126 23.22 -14.10 -14.45
C ARG A 126 23.74 -15.28 -13.63
N TYR A 127 24.65 -16.05 -14.20
CA TYR A 127 25.36 -17.11 -13.47
C TYR A 127 26.58 -16.54 -12.75
N LEU A 128 26.73 -16.90 -11.49
CA LEU A 128 27.86 -16.55 -10.63
C LEU A 128 28.39 -17.83 -10.00
N GLU A 129 29.67 -18.12 -10.21
CA GLU A 129 30.36 -19.15 -9.44
C GLU A 129 30.67 -18.61 -8.05
N VAL A 130 30.24 -19.35 -7.04
CA VAL A 130 30.37 -18.98 -5.64
C VAL A 130 31.12 -20.10 -4.94
N ASP A 131 32.24 -19.77 -4.29
CA ASP A 131 32.89 -20.64 -3.35
C ASP A 131 32.74 -20.07 -1.92
N GLY A 132 33.16 -20.84 -0.91
CA GLY A 132 33.09 -20.41 0.49
C GLY A 132 33.86 -19.12 0.82
N ALA A 133 34.71 -18.60 -0.08
CA ALA A 133 35.39 -17.32 0.06
C ALA A 133 34.67 -16.17 -0.67
N THR A 134 33.83 -16.47 -1.67
CA THR A 134 33.02 -15.49 -2.39
C THR A 134 31.99 -14.84 -1.46
N ALA A 135 32.07 -13.52 -1.32
CA ALA A 135 31.05 -12.72 -0.65
C ALA A 135 29.98 -12.24 -1.64
N ILE A 136 28.72 -12.53 -1.35
CA ILE A 136 27.56 -12.03 -2.11
C ILE A 136 26.96 -10.86 -1.34
N TYR A 137 26.85 -9.72 -2.01
CA TYR A 137 26.14 -8.53 -1.53
C TYR A 137 24.85 -8.42 -2.33
N PRO A 138 23.71 -8.94 -1.84
CA PRO A 138 22.46 -8.75 -2.54
C PRO A 138 22.12 -7.24 -2.57
N PRO A 139 21.43 -6.76 -3.62
CA PRO A 139 20.99 -5.37 -3.69
C PRO A 139 20.06 -5.08 -2.51
N THR A 140 20.61 -4.49 -1.44
CA THR A 140 19.91 -4.21 -0.20
C THR A 140 19.64 -2.70 -0.09
N PRO A 141 18.47 -2.26 0.41
CA PRO A 141 18.31 -0.94 1.00
C PRO A 141 19.14 -0.81 2.29
N ASP A 142 19.35 0.40 2.82
CA ASP A 142 20.17 0.67 4.01
C ASP A 142 19.63 0.11 5.36
N THR A 143 18.73 -0.87 5.34
CA THR A 143 17.98 -1.38 6.50
C THR A 143 18.21 -2.88 6.77
N ALA A 144 17.97 -3.28 8.03
CA ALA A 144 18.06 -4.67 8.47
C ALA A 144 17.05 -5.58 7.74
N PRO A 145 17.25 -6.91 7.71
CA PRO A 145 16.33 -7.85 7.08
C PRO A 145 14.89 -7.60 7.54
N PHE A 146 13.98 -7.56 6.58
CA PHE A 146 12.58 -7.33 6.84
C PHE A 146 11.99 -8.59 7.48
N GLN A 147 11.62 -8.47 8.76
CA GLN A 147 10.94 -9.53 9.51
C GLN A 147 9.45 -9.28 9.42
N ASP A 148 8.72 -10.23 8.85
CA ASP A 148 7.28 -10.07 8.68
C ASP A 148 6.52 -11.37 8.84
N HIS A 149 5.28 -11.21 9.27
CA HIS A 149 4.28 -12.24 9.32
C HIS A 149 3.45 -12.16 8.04
N ILE A 150 3.58 -13.16 7.17
CA ILE A 150 2.59 -13.34 6.11
C ILE A 150 1.33 -13.88 6.77
N ASN A 151 0.23 -13.14 6.64
CA ASN A 151 -1.06 -13.63 7.07
C ASN A 151 -1.41 -14.91 6.29
N ALA A 152 -1.32 -16.08 6.93
CA ALA A 152 -1.62 -17.37 6.32
C ALA A 152 -3.08 -17.47 5.83
N ASP A 153 -3.97 -16.64 6.37
CA ASP A 153 -5.38 -16.54 5.96
C ASP A 153 -5.58 -15.56 4.79
N ALA A 154 -4.52 -14.98 4.23
CA ALA A 154 -4.62 -14.10 3.07
C ALA A 154 -5.36 -14.83 1.93
N PRO A 155 -6.48 -14.27 1.41
CA PRO A 155 -7.30 -14.94 0.41
C PRO A 155 -6.50 -15.41 -0.81
N ALA A 156 -5.48 -14.65 -1.23
CA ALA A 156 -4.63 -15.01 -2.35
C ALA A 156 -3.88 -16.35 -2.16
N LEU A 157 -3.43 -16.67 -0.93
CA LEU A 157 -2.76 -17.95 -0.65
C LEU A 157 -3.71 -19.13 -0.80
N GLY A 158 -4.94 -19.00 -0.29
CA GLY A 158 -5.97 -20.04 -0.43
C GLY A 158 -6.47 -20.18 -1.88
N LEU A 159 -6.71 -19.06 -2.56
CA LEU A 159 -7.30 -19.03 -3.89
C LEU A 159 -6.32 -19.47 -4.99
N LEU A 160 -5.01 -19.34 -4.80
CA LEU A 160 -3.99 -19.75 -5.78
C LEU A 160 -3.47 -21.19 -5.63
N ARG A 161 -4.08 -21.99 -4.73
CA ARG A 161 -3.72 -23.40 -4.54
C ARG A 161 -3.96 -24.22 -5.81
N GLU A 162 -2.95 -25.01 -6.20
CA GLU A 162 -2.91 -25.74 -7.48
C GLU A 162 -4.16 -26.59 -7.76
N ALA A 163 -4.75 -27.20 -6.72
CA ALA A 163 -5.94 -28.04 -6.84
C ALA A 163 -7.11 -27.33 -7.56
N VAL A 164 -7.22 -26.01 -7.46
CA VAL A 164 -8.31 -25.21 -8.05
C VAL A 164 -8.08 -24.91 -9.54
N TRP A 165 -6.83 -25.02 -10.01
CA TRP A 165 -6.38 -24.51 -11.31
C TRP A 165 -5.97 -25.61 -12.30
N ARG A 166 -6.31 -26.89 -12.02
CA ARG A 166 -5.94 -28.04 -12.85
C ARG A 166 -6.52 -28.01 -14.27
N GLN A 167 -7.62 -27.29 -14.49
CA GLN A 167 -8.23 -27.17 -15.82
C GLN A 167 -7.36 -26.24 -16.70
N PRO A 168 -7.06 -26.60 -17.96
CA PRO A 168 -6.16 -25.82 -18.81
C PRO A 168 -6.56 -24.35 -18.99
N GLU A 169 -7.87 -24.08 -19.11
CA GLU A 169 -8.38 -22.70 -19.23
C GLU A 169 -8.11 -21.88 -17.97
N ARG A 170 -8.31 -22.49 -16.79
CA ARG A 170 -8.02 -21.87 -15.50
C ARG A 170 -6.52 -21.68 -15.32
N ALA A 171 -5.69 -22.63 -15.72
CA ALA A 171 -4.23 -22.51 -15.65
C ALA A 171 -3.72 -21.26 -16.41
N ARG A 172 -4.31 -20.94 -17.57
CA ARG A 172 -3.98 -19.70 -18.30
C ARG A 172 -4.37 -18.44 -17.52
N VAL A 173 -5.54 -18.44 -16.88
CA VAL A 173 -5.97 -17.32 -16.03
C VAL A 173 -5.05 -17.17 -14.82
N ARG A 174 -4.65 -18.27 -14.16
CA ARG A 174 -3.66 -18.27 -13.06
C ARG A 174 -2.35 -17.64 -13.50
N ALA A 175 -1.80 -18.07 -14.63
CA ALA A 175 -0.54 -17.53 -15.17
C ALA A 175 -0.65 -16.02 -15.46
N ARG A 176 -1.79 -15.58 -16.00
CA ARG A 176 -2.08 -14.15 -16.22
C ARG A 176 -2.11 -13.37 -14.92
N ILE A 177 -2.81 -13.86 -13.89
CA ILE A 177 -2.89 -13.21 -12.58
C ILE A 177 -1.50 -13.10 -11.95
N LEU A 178 -0.71 -14.17 -11.97
CA LEU A 178 0.66 -14.17 -11.43
C LEU A 178 1.58 -13.21 -12.20
N LEU A 179 1.45 -13.13 -13.53
CA LEU A 179 2.17 -12.14 -14.32
C LEU A 179 1.72 -10.70 -13.97
N ALA A 180 0.44 -10.47 -13.72
CA ALA A 180 -0.04 -9.17 -13.26
C ALA A 180 0.53 -8.82 -11.87
N MET A 181 0.58 -9.78 -10.95
CA MET A 181 1.20 -9.63 -9.62
C MET A 181 2.70 -9.28 -9.72
N TYR A 182 3.41 -9.87 -10.69
CA TYR A 182 4.80 -9.52 -10.96
C TYR A 182 4.96 -8.03 -11.33
N TRP A 183 4.15 -7.55 -12.29
CA TRP A 183 4.17 -6.14 -12.70
C TRP A 183 3.72 -5.19 -11.60
N TYR A 184 2.75 -5.62 -10.79
CA TYR A 184 2.34 -4.90 -9.58
C TYR A 184 3.50 -4.74 -8.61
N GLY A 185 4.24 -5.82 -8.32
CA GLY A 185 5.41 -5.76 -7.44
C GLY A 185 6.46 -4.76 -7.92
N ARG A 186 6.69 -4.68 -9.25
CA ARG A 186 7.61 -3.69 -9.83
C ARG A 186 7.19 -2.24 -9.61
N SER A 187 5.90 -1.96 -9.37
CA SER A 187 5.44 -0.61 -9.02
C SER A 187 5.93 -0.12 -7.65
N PHE A 188 6.54 -0.98 -6.83
CA PHE A 188 7.16 -0.66 -5.53
C PHE A 188 8.68 -0.57 -5.58
N SER A 189 9.27 -0.58 -6.79
CA SER A 189 10.69 -0.39 -6.99
C SER A 189 11.19 0.88 -6.29
N VAL A 190 12.35 0.79 -5.63
CA VAL A 190 13.07 1.94 -5.06
C VAL A 190 14.35 2.24 -5.83
N ASN A 191 14.55 1.59 -6.98
CA ASN A 191 15.67 1.88 -7.86
C ASN A 191 15.73 3.39 -8.14
N PRO A 192 16.83 4.10 -7.80
CA PRO A 192 16.96 5.53 -8.03
C PRO A 192 16.86 5.95 -9.49
N GLN A 193 17.05 5.00 -10.43
CA GLN A 193 16.87 5.21 -11.86
C GLN A 193 15.41 5.10 -12.31
N GLU A 194 14.53 4.55 -11.47
CA GLU A 194 13.09 4.42 -11.71
C GLU A 194 12.32 5.42 -10.87
N ASP A 195 11.89 6.51 -11.50
CA ASP A 195 11.00 7.48 -10.86
C ASP A 195 9.54 6.97 -10.83
N ASP A 196 8.65 7.77 -10.25
CA ASP A 196 7.22 7.43 -10.14
C ASP A 196 6.54 7.24 -11.51
N ARG A 197 7.11 7.73 -12.62
CA ARG A 197 6.57 7.54 -13.98
C ARG A 197 6.76 6.11 -14.43
N THR A 198 7.94 5.54 -14.18
CA THR A 198 8.19 4.13 -14.47
C THR A 198 7.23 3.23 -13.68
N LYS A 199 6.95 3.59 -12.42
CA LYS A 199 5.97 2.88 -11.58
C LYS A 199 4.55 2.95 -12.17
N VAL A 200 4.17 4.07 -12.79
CA VAL A 200 2.85 4.22 -13.46
C VAL A 200 2.76 3.22 -14.60
N VAL A 201 3.82 3.12 -15.40
CA VAL A 201 3.88 2.18 -16.52
C VAL A 201 3.78 0.75 -16.02
N HIS A 202 4.54 0.36 -14.99
CA HIS A 202 4.49 -0.99 -14.41
C HIS A 202 3.10 -1.34 -13.88
N LEU A 203 2.48 -0.43 -13.14
CA LEU A 203 1.15 -0.64 -12.60
C LEU A 203 0.08 -0.70 -13.69
N ALA A 204 0.19 0.11 -14.73
CA ALA A 204 -0.70 0.02 -15.89
C ALA A 204 -0.54 -1.31 -16.63
N THR A 205 0.70 -1.77 -16.83
CA THR A 205 0.95 -3.11 -17.38
C THR A 205 0.34 -4.20 -16.51
N ALA A 206 0.39 -4.06 -15.17
CA ALA A 206 -0.28 -4.99 -14.26
C ALA A 206 -1.80 -5.03 -14.52
N PHE A 207 -2.47 -3.89 -14.64
CA PHE A 207 -3.90 -3.83 -14.98
C PHE A 207 -4.20 -4.42 -16.36
N GLU A 208 -3.41 -4.07 -17.37
CA GLU A 208 -3.59 -4.58 -18.74
C GLU A 208 -3.50 -6.11 -18.78
N VAL A 209 -2.51 -6.67 -18.08
CA VAL A 209 -2.33 -8.12 -17.96
C VAL A 209 -3.48 -8.74 -17.19
N LEU A 210 -3.82 -8.22 -16.00
CA LEU A 210 -4.87 -8.78 -15.14
C LEU A 210 -6.21 -8.87 -15.88
N LEU A 211 -6.59 -7.79 -16.54
CA LEU A 211 -7.90 -7.60 -17.17
C LEU A 211 -7.92 -8.06 -18.63
N GLY A 212 -6.78 -8.49 -19.19
CA GLY A 212 -6.69 -8.96 -20.56
C GLY A 212 -6.97 -7.88 -21.62
N ILE A 213 -6.57 -6.63 -21.35
CA ILE A 213 -6.92 -5.46 -22.20
C ILE A 213 -6.17 -5.46 -23.56
N GLY A 214 -5.14 -6.29 -23.74
CA GLY A 214 -4.47 -6.48 -25.03
C GLY A 214 -3.85 -5.20 -25.62
N ILE A 215 -3.64 -5.20 -26.94
CA ILE A 215 -2.99 -4.10 -27.69
C ILE A 215 -4.02 -3.21 -28.42
N HIS A 216 -5.32 -3.44 -28.22
CA HIS A 216 -6.37 -2.79 -29.00
C HIS A 216 -6.57 -1.31 -28.65
N GLU A 217 -7.12 -0.54 -29.60
CA GLU A 217 -7.55 0.84 -29.36
C GLU A 217 -8.62 0.92 -28.27
N GLY A 218 -8.66 2.03 -27.53
CA GLY A 218 -9.68 2.24 -26.50
C GLY A 218 -9.36 1.65 -25.12
N LYS A 219 -8.08 1.40 -24.81
CA LYS A 219 -7.62 0.85 -23.52
C LYS A 219 -8.25 1.51 -22.29
N THR A 220 -8.39 2.84 -22.28
CA THR A 220 -9.01 3.57 -21.17
C THR A 220 -10.45 3.13 -20.93
N ARG A 221 -11.27 3.02 -21.99
CA ARG A 221 -12.66 2.54 -21.89
C ARG A 221 -12.72 1.07 -21.45
N SER A 222 -11.81 0.23 -21.96
CA SER A 222 -11.71 -1.17 -21.53
C SER A 222 -11.32 -1.30 -20.06
N LEU A 223 -10.38 -0.48 -19.57
CA LEU A 223 -10.01 -0.42 -18.16
C LEU A 223 -11.22 0.01 -17.32
N GLN A 224 -11.86 1.12 -17.66
CA GLN A 224 -13.01 1.65 -16.93
C GLN A 224 -14.12 0.59 -16.81
N ALA A 225 -14.53 0.00 -17.93
CA ALA A 225 -15.58 -1.02 -17.95
C ALA A 225 -15.20 -2.25 -17.10
N ALA A 226 -13.96 -2.70 -17.20
CA ALA A 226 -13.48 -3.86 -16.44
C ALA A 226 -13.41 -3.54 -14.93
N LEU A 227 -12.90 -2.37 -14.54
CA LEU A 227 -12.87 -1.94 -13.15
C LEU A 227 -14.27 -1.77 -12.57
N GLN A 228 -15.21 -1.17 -13.31
CA GLN A 228 -16.60 -1.06 -12.89
C GLN A 228 -17.23 -2.45 -12.65
N GLN A 229 -16.94 -3.40 -13.53
CA GLN A 229 -17.43 -4.78 -13.37
C GLN A 229 -16.85 -5.48 -12.14
N ARG A 230 -15.59 -5.21 -11.77
CA ARG A 230 -14.88 -5.95 -10.70
C ARG A 230 -14.94 -5.28 -9.34
N VAL A 231 -14.86 -3.96 -9.33
CA VAL A 231 -14.71 -3.14 -8.14
C VAL A 231 -16.01 -2.39 -7.83
N GLY A 232 -16.88 -2.16 -8.80
CA GLY A 232 -18.18 -1.51 -8.62
C GLY A 232 -18.31 -0.23 -9.44
N ASP A 233 -19.56 0.19 -9.66
CA ASP A 233 -19.86 1.39 -10.44
C ASP A 233 -19.76 2.66 -9.59
N ASP A 234 -18.68 3.42 -9.78
CA ASP A 234 -18.44 4.71 -9.13
C ASP A 234 -17.85 5.71 -10.14
N PRO A 235 -18.48 6.89 -10.34
CA PRO A 235 -17.94 7.96 -11.17
C PRO A 235 -16.51 8.40 -10.81
N LEU A 236 -16.12 8.33 -9.53
CA LEU A 236 -14.76 8.65 -9.09
C LEU A 236 -13.75 7.60 -9.57
N LEU A 237 -14.14 6.33 -9.60
CA LEU A 237 -13.30 5.26 -10.14
C LEU A 237 -13.09 5.43 -11.65
N ALA A 238 -14.15 5.80 -12.38
CA ALA A 238 -14.08 6.08 -13.80
C ALA A 238 -13.16 7.29 -14.11
N ALA A 239 -13.31 8.39 -13.36
CA ALA A 239 -12.47 9.57 -13.50
C ALA A 239 -11.00 9.28 -13.14
N TRP A 240 -10.76 8.46 -12.11
CA TRP A 240 -9.42 8.02 -11.75
C TRP A 240 -8.80 7.18 -12.87
N ALA A 241 -9.55 6.23 -13.42
CA ALA A 241 -9.09 5.35 -14.50
C ALA A 241 -8.70 6.14 -15.76
N GLU A 242 -9.46 7.19 -16.08
CA GLU A 242 -9.16 8.13 -17.17
C GLU A 242 -7.81 8.82 -16.94
N GLN A 243 -7.67 9.55 -15.83
CA GLN A 243 -6.44 10.29 -15.50
C GLN A 243 -5.22 9.38 -15.37
N PHE A 244 -5.38 8.19 -14.79
CA PHE A 244 -4.31 7.20 -14.67
C PHE A 244 -3.80 6.75 -16.06
N TYR A 245 -4.70 6.48 -17.00
CA TYR A 245 -4.32 6.07 -18.34
C TYR A 245 -3.81 7.22 -19.20
N ASP A 246 -4.32 8.42 -19.00
CA ASP A 246 -3.79 9.62 -19.66
C ASP A 246 -2.34 9.87 -19.22
N ALA A 247 -2.07 9.86 -17.91
CA ALA A 247 -0.71 9.96 -17.37
C ALA A 247 0.20 8.86 -17.94
N ARG A 248 -0.25 7.61 -17.95
CA ARG A 248 0.49 6.49 -18.57
C ARG A 248 0.75 6.72 -20.06
N SER A 249 -0.25 7.19 -20.80
CA SER A 249 -0.15 7.45 -22.24
C SER A 249 0.89 8.52 -22.53
N GLU A 250 0.88 9.62 -21.77
CA GLU A 250 1.88 10.67 -21.86
C GLU A 250 3.29 10.15 -21.54
N ILE A 251 3.45 9.37 -20.48
CA ILE A 251 4.75 8.79 -20.12
C ILE A 251 5.28 7.89 -21.25
N VAL A 252 4.44 7.02 -21.80
CA VAL A 252 4.88 6.08 -22.87
C VAL A 252 5.19 6.80 -24.18
N HIS A 253 4.42 7.83 -24.56
CA HIS A 253 4.58 8.50 -25.85
C HIS A 253 5.52 9.71 -25.82
N ARG A 254 5.65 10.38 -24.67
CA ARG A 254 6.45 11.60 -24.51
C ARG A 254 7.62 11.43 -23.54
N GLY A 255 7.70 10.31 -22.82
CA GLY A 255 8.72 10.07 -21.80
C GLY A 255 8.46 10.81 -20.48
N TRP A 256 7.37 11.59 -20.38
CA TRP A 256 7.11 12.47 -19.24
C TRP A 256 5.62 12.77 -19.08
N THR A 257 5.19 13.00 -17.84
CA THR A 257 3.94 13.68 -17.48
C THR A 257 4.18 14.60 -16.27
N ALA A 258 3.43 15.69 -16.21
CA ALA A 258 3.39 16.59 -15.04
C ALA A 258 2.38 16.10 -13.98
N ASP A 259 1.41 15.29 -14.38
CA ASP A 259 0.21 15.00 -13.60
C ASP A 259 0.25 13.58 -13.03
N LEU A 260 1.00 13.41 -11.95
CA LEU A 260 1.05 12.15 -11.18
C LEU A 260 0.04 12.13 -10.01
N LEU A 261 -0.74 13.18 -9.88
CA LEU A 261 -1.76 13.34 -8.85
C LEU A 261 -3.15 13.27 -9.49
N PHE A 262 -4.03 12.49 -8.88
CA PHE A 262 -5.44 12.47 -9.18
C PHE A 262 -6.09 13.80 -8.76
N GLN A 263 -6.88 14.36 -9.67
CA GLN A 263 -7.77 15.49 -9.43
C GLN A 263 -9.21 15.03 -9.58
N ARG A 264 -9.97 15.05 -8.48
CA ARG A 264 -11.40 14.73 -8.55
C ARG A 264 -12.13 15.70 -9.51
N PRO A 265 -13.10 15.23 -10.33
CA PRO A 265 -13.95 16.12 -11.10
C PRO A 265 -14.60 17.19 -10.19
N GLN A 266 -14.53 18.45 -10.59
CA GLN A 266 -14.99 19.63 -9.81
C GLN A 266 -14.08 20.05 -8.64
N ALA A 267 -13.05 19.27 -8.31
CA ALA A 267 -12.03 19.75 -7.38
C ALA A 267 -11.15 20.78 -8.08
N THR A 268 -10.74 21.80 -7.33
CA THR A 268 -9.91 22.86 -7.88
C THR A 268 -8.48 22.41 -8.12
N ARG A 269 -8.05 21.31 -7.47
CA ARG A 269 -6.66 20.83 -7.49
C ARG A 269 -6.55 19.32 -7.37
N ALA A 270 -5.43 18.80 -7.88
CA ALA A 270 -5.00 17.42 -7.65
C ALA A 270 -4.52 17.20 -6.21
N HIS A 271 -4.83 16.05 -5.63
CA HIS A 271 -4.71 15.84 -4.17
C HIS A 271 -4.20 14.45 -3.75
N ALA A 272 -4.22 13.45 -4.63
CA ALA A 272 -3.85 12.07 -4.28
C ALA A 272 -2.91 11.45 -5.33
N PRO A 273 -1.77 10.83 -4.95
CA PRO A 273 -0.90 10.17 -5.92
C PRO A 273 -1.60 9.03 -6.67
N LEU A 274 -1.55 9.06 -8.00
CA LEU A 274 -2.18 8.06 -8.88
C LEU A 274 -1.66 6.65 -8.60
N ILE A 275 -0.36 6.51 -8.30
CA ILE A 275 0.26 5.23 -7.96
C ILE A 275 -0.34 4.63 -6.70
N ARG A 276 -0.45 5.41 -5.63
CA ARG A 276 -0.89 4.89 -4.35
C ARG A 276 -2.34 4.40 -4.42
N SER A 277 -3.24 5.17 -5.01
CA SER A 277 -4.62 4.72 -5.22
C SER A 277 -4.68 3.55 -6.20
N GLY A 278 -3.90 3.58 -7.27
CA GLY A 278 -3.86 2.50 -8.25
C GLY A 278 -3.38 1.16 -7.69
N GLN A 279 -2.38 1.15 -6.81
CA GLN A 279 -1.91 -0.07 -6.15
C GLN A 279 -3.01 -0.71 -5.30
N ARG A 280 -3.83 0.10 -4.63
CA ARG A 280 -4.96 -0.36 -3.81
C ARG A 280 -6.10 -0.89 -4.69
N ILE A 281 -6.44 -0.15 -5.75
CA ILE A 281 -7.44 -0.56 -6.74
C ILE A 281 -7.01 -1.87 -7.44
N PHE A 282 -5.72 -2.03 -7.73
CA PHE A 282 -5.18 -3.26 -8.32
C PHE A 282 -5.40 -4.47 -7.40
N ARG A 283 -5.08 -4.37 -6.10
CA ARG A 283 -5.32 -5.48 -5.16
C ARG A 283 -6.79 -5.88 -5.13
N LEU A 284 -7.70 -4.92 -5.16
CA LEU A 284 -9.14 -5.21 -5.23
C LEU A 284 -9.55 -5.90 -6.52
N ALA A 285 -9.09 -5.40 -7.66
CA ALA A 285 -9.37 -6.01 -8.95
C ALA A 285 -8.79 -7.43 -9.04
N ALA A 286 -7.57 -7.65 -8.54
CA ALA A 286 -6.89 -8.94 -8.55
C ALA A 286 -7.60 -9.96 -7.65
N GLU A 287 -8.01 -9.53 -6.45
CA GLU A 287 -8.77 -10.39 -5.54
C GLU A 287 -10.17 -10.71 -6.10
N ALA A 288 -10.85 -9.73 -6.70
CA ALA A 288 -12.12 -9.95 -7.38
C ALA A 288 -11.98 -10.95 -8.54
N GLU A 289 -10.92 -10.84 -9.35
CA GLU A 289 -10.59 -11.81 -10.42
C GLU A 289 -10.35 -13.22 -9.87
N LEU A 290 -9.55 -13.36 -8.81
CA LEU A 290 -9.31 -14.65 -8.17
C LEU A 290 -10.62 -15.27 -7.68
N ARG A 291 -11.43 -14.51 -6.93
CA ARG A 291 -12.70 -14.99 -6.37
C ARG A 291 -13.71 -15.38 -7.45
N GLN A 292 -13.84 -14.57 -8.51
CA GLN A 292 -14.73 -14.89 -9.63
C GLN A 292 -14.29 -16.15 -10.38
N THR A 293 -12.99 -16.33 -10.58
CA THR A 293 -12.46 -17.49 -11.31
C THR A 293 -12.59 -18.79 -10.52
N VAL A 294 -12.36 -18.72 -9.20
CA VAL A 294 -12.51 -19.87 -8.31
C VAL A 294 -13.98 -20.24 -8.10
N GLY A 295 -14.87 -19.25 -8.02
CA GLY A 295 -16.32 -19.42 -7.87
C GLY A 295 -16.77 -19.78 -6.45
N GLY A 296 -18.05 -20.15 -6.31
CA GLY A 296 -18.67 -20.59 -5.04
C GLY A 296 -18.94 -19.47 -4.03
N ALA A 297 -19.05 -19.81 -2.74
CA ALA A 297 -19.38 -18.86 -1.68
C ALA A 297 -18.36 -17.71 -1.51
N LEU A 298 -17.10 -17.94 -1.90
CA LEU A 298 -16.02 -16.95 -1.86
C LEU A 298 -16.12 -15.89 -2.98
N ALA A 299 -16.93 -16.14 -4.02
CA ALA A 299 -17.18 -15.19 -5.11
C ALA A 299 -18.03 -13.98 -4.69
N HIS A 300 -18.76 -14.09 -3.58
CA HIS A 300 -19.77 -13.11 -3.18
C HIS A 300 -19.28 -12.03 -2.20
N THR A 301 -18.01 -12.01 -1.82
CA THR A 301 -17.47 -10.90 -1.02
C THR A 301 -17.38 -9.67 -1.92
N ALA A 302 -18.20 -8.66 -1.65
CA ALA A 302 -18.35 -7.51 -2.53
C ALA A 302 -17.11 -6.62 -2.48
N ALA A 303 -16.22 -6.75 -3.48
CA ALA A 303 -15.10 -5.83 -3.71
C ALA A 303 -15.55 -4.36 -3.69
N GLU A 304 -16.80 -4.10 -4.10
CA GLU A 304 -17.46 -2.79 -3.99
C GLU A 304 -17.54 -2.26 -2.57
N SER A 305 -17.91 -3.09 -1.58
CA SER A 305 -17.99 -2.64 -0.20
C SER A 305 -16.61 -2.25 0.33
N PHE A 306 -15.57 -3.03 -0.01
CA PHE A 306 -14.21 -2.70 0.37
C PHE A 306 -13.72 -1.42 -0.34
N TYR A 307 -13.97 -1.30 -1.64
CA TYR A 307 -13.63 -0.09 -2.39
C TYR A 307 -14.28 1.15 -1.76
N ARG A 308 -15.60 1.15 -1.52
CA ARG A 308 -16.32 2.28 -0.92
C ARG A 308 -15.81 2.62 0.49
N THR A 309 -15.44 1.60 1.27
CA THR A 309 -15.02 1.80 2.67
C THR A 309 -13.58 2.28 2.79
N TYR A 310 -12.67 1.75 1.97
CA TYR A 310 -11.23 1.93 2.18
C TYR A 310 -10.55 2.72 1.07
N VAL A 311 -10.97 2.58 -0.19
CA VAL A 311 -10.27 3.16 -1.36
C VAL A 311 -10.93 4.43 -1.89
N GLN A 312 -12.26 4.45 -2.04
CA GLN A 312 -13.01 5.63 -2.48
C GLN A 312 -12.69 6.88 -1.63
N PRO A 313 -12.54 6.79 -0.29
CA PRO A 313 -12.15 7.95 0.50
C PRO A 313 -10.78 8.52 0.10
N ASP A 314 -9.92 7.79 -0.60
CA ASP A 314 -8.66 8.33 -1.11
C ASP A 314 -8.82 9.21 -2.33
N LEU A 315 -9.83 8.92 -3.13
CA LEU A 315 -10.15 9.67 -4.32
C LEU A 315 -10.93 10.95 -3.96
N GLU A 316 -11.51 11.02 -2.77
CA GLU A 316 -12.18 12.23 -2.32
C GLU A 316 -11.18 13.23 -1.68
N PRO A 317 -11.10 14.48 -2.15
CA PRO A 317 -10.25 15.52 -1.58
C PRO A 317 -10.81 16.09 -0.27
N ASN A 318 -9.92 16.63 0.56
CA ASN A 318 -10.29 17.41 1.73
C ASN A 318 -11.15 18.62 1.37
N GLU A 319 -10.94 19.25 0.21
CA GLU A 319 -11.83 20.31 -0.30
C GLU A 319 -13.30 19.89 -0.28
N ALA A 320 -13.62 18.73 -0.86
CA ALA A 320 -14.98 18.22 -0.89
C ALA A 320 -15.51 17.86 0.51
N ARG A 321 -14.65 17.28 1.36
CA ARG A 321 -15.02 16.99 2.76
C ARG A 321 -15.33 18.25 3.54
N LEU A 322 -14.50 19.28 3.41
CA LEU A 322 -14.66 20.56 4.08
C LEU A 322 -15.94 21.27 3.62
N VAL A 323 -16.29 21.21 2.34
CA VAL A 323 -17.58 21.71 1.84
C VAL A 323 -18.75 20.97 2.49
N ARG A 324 -18.72 19.64 2.57
CA ARG A 324 -19.77 18.85 3.24
C ARG A 324 -19.86 19.20 4.74
N LEU A 325 -18.73 19.33 5.42
CA LEU A 325 -18.67 19.72 6.84
C LEU A 325 -19.23 21.14 7.04
N ALA A 326 -18.84 22.10 6.20
CA ALA A 326 -19.31 23.46 6.26
C ALA A 326 -20.83 23.57 6.03
N ASN A 327 -21.39 22.69 5.19
CA ASN A 327 -22.81 22.64 4.85
C ASN A 327 -23.63 21.68 5.72
N ALA A 328 -23.04 21.01 6.71
CA ALA A 328 -23.79 20.10 7.59
C ALA A 328 -24.95 20.86 8.27
N GLY A 329 -26.07 20.19 8.54
CA GLY A 329 -27.18 20.79 9.28
C GLY A 329 -26.84 21.09 10.75
N VAL A 330 -27.86 21.39 11.56
CA VAL A 330 -27.69 21.51 13.01
C VAL A 330 -27.10 20.22 13.57
N LEU A 331 -26.00 20.32 14.33
CA LEU A 331 -25.27 19.16 14.83
C LEU A 331 -26.02 18.54 16.02
N ARG A 332 -26.98 17.66 15.73
CA ARG A 332 -27.74 16.88 16.74
C ARG A 332 -27.88 15.43 16.29
N GLY A 333 -27.88 14.51 17.25
CA GLY A 333 -28.12 13.08 17.00
C GLY A 333 -27.21 12.50 15.91
N GLU A 334 -27.82 11.95 14.87
CA GLU A 334 -27.12 11.34 13.74
C GLU A 334 -26.29 12.35 12.92
N ALA A 335 -26.78 13.58 12.75
CA ALA A 335 -26.05 14.61 11.99
C ALA A 335 -24.72 14.98 12.67
N ALA A 336 -24.71 15.06 14.02
CA ALA A 336 -23.48 15.28 14.76
C ALA A 336 -22.52 14.09 14.63
N ARG A 337 -23.04 12.86 14.70
CA ARG A 337 -22.24 11.64 14.51
C ARG A 337 -21.59 11.60 13.12
N ALA A 338 -22.37 11.88 12.07
CA ALA A 338 -21.87 11.94 10.71
C ALA A 338 -20.81 13.03 10.53
N PHE A 339 -21.03 14.21 11.14
CA PHE A 339 -20.05 15.30 11.14
C PHE A 339 -18.72 14.87 11.79
N MET A 340 -18.76 14.24 12.97
CA MET A 340 -17.55 13.78 13.66
C MET A 340 -16.80 12.69 12.91
N ASN A 341 -17.53 11.74 12.30
CA ASN A 341 -16.92 10.72 11.45
C ASN A 341 -16.21 11.38 10.26
N LEU A 342 -16.88 12.31 9.57
CA LEU A 342 -16.32 13.01 8.42
C LEU A 342 -15.12 13.91 8.80
N VAL A 343 -15.10 14.50 10.00
CA VAL A 343 -13.90 15.18 10.52
C VAL A 343 -12.73 14.19 10.64
N GLY A 344 -12.98 12.99 11.17
CA GLY A 344 -11.98 11.93 11.29
C GLY A 344 -11.44 11.42 9.95
N GLU A 345 -12.13 11.67 8.85
CA GLU A 345 -11.71 11.31 7.49
C GLU A 345 -10.82 12.37 6.81
N LEU A 346 -10.61 13.54 7.42
CA LEU A 346 -9.72 14.57 6.88
C LEU A 346 -8.27 14.08 6.86
N ARG A 347 -7.60 14.24 5.72
CA ARG A 347 -6.24 13.74 5.52
C ARG A 347 -5.19 14.78 5.88
N LEU A 348 -4.19 14.40 6.67
CA LEU A 348 -3.11 15.31 7.07
C LEU A 348 -2.11 15.63 5.93
N THR A 349 -2.12 14.84 4.86
CA THR A 349 -1.24 14.99 3.69
C THR A 349 -1.89 15.79 2.56
N ASP A 350 -3.22 15.93 2.57
CA ASP A 350 -3.97 16.61 1.52
C ASP A 350 -4.26 18.06 1.95
N ALA A 351 -3.72 19.00 1.18
CA ALA A 351 -3.88 20.43 1.40
C ALA A 351 -4.89 21.09 0.45
N SER A 352 -5.78 20.32 -0.16
CA SER A 352 -6.92 20.83 -0.93
C SER A 352 -7.95 21.52 -0.04
N GLY A 353 -8.62 22.52 -0.61
CA GLY A 353 -9.58 23.38 0.08
C GLY A 353 -9.02 24.76 0.42
N THR A 354 -9.82 25.56 1.12
CA THR A 354 -9.48 26.93 1.49
C THR A 354 -9.37 27.10 3.01
N ILE A 355 -8.60 28.10 3.42
CA ILE A 355 -8.50 28.49 4.82
C ILE A 355 -9.89 28.87 5.38
N ASP A 356 -10.73 29.52 4.59
CA ASP A 356 -12.09 29.92 5.02
C ASP A 356 -12.97 28.70 5.32
N GLN A 357 -12.85 27.63 4.52
CA GLN A 357 -13.55 26.37 4.79
C GLN A 357 -13.07 25.74 6.10
N VAL A 358 -11.75 25.72 6.33
CA VAL A 358 -11.16 25.26 7.60
C VAL A 358 -11.68 26.08 8.77
N VAL A 359 -11.80 27.40 8.62
CA VAL A 359 -12.36 28.29 9.63
C VAL A 359 -13.81 27.97 9.94
N ALA A 360 -14.65 27.84 8.91
CA ALA A 360 -16.05 27.52 9.05
C ALA A 360 -16.27 26.19 9.79
N VAL A 361 -15.56 25.12 9.37
CA VAL A 361 -15.64 23.80 10.02
C VAL A 361 -15.12 23.85 11.44
N GLY A 362 -13.98 24.51 11.64
CA GLY A 362 -13.33 24.60 12.94
C GLY A 362 -14.21 25.28 13.98
N ARG A 363 -14.89 26.38 13.64
CA ARG A 363 -15.83 27.03 14.56
C ARG A 363 -17.00 26.15 14.94
N ARG A 364 -17.59 25.46 13.97
CA ARG A 364 -18.72 24.56 14.21
C ARG A 364 -18.33 23.44 15.18
N LEU A 365 -17.15 22.86 14.98
CA LEU A 365 -16.62 21.82 15.85
C LEU A 365 -16.37 22.34 17.27
N LEU A 366 -15.77 23.54 17.43
CA LEU A 366 -15.54 24.14 18.74
C LEU A 366 -16.83 24.53 19.46
N GLY A 367 -17.80 25.10 18.75
CA GLY A 367 -19.10 25.46 19.31
C GLY A 367 -19.83 24.23 19.82
N TYR A 368 -19.87 23.18 19.00
CA TYR A 368 -20.45 21.90 19.39
C TYR A 368 -19.74 21.24 20.57
N PHE A 369 -18.40 21.28 20.59
CA PHE A 369 -17.61 20.79 21.71
C PHE A 369 -17.91 21.58 23.00
N ALA A 370 -17.98 22.90 22.93
CA ALA A 370 -18.31 23.73 24.10
C ALA A 370 -19.71 23.44 24.64
N GLU A 371 -20.71 23.29 23.77
CA GLU A 371 -22.08 22.94 24.17
C GLU A 371 -22.17 21.54 24.80
N THR A 372 -21.45 20.57 24.24
CA THR A 372 -21.61 19.15 24.61
C THR A 372 -20.69 18.72 25.76
N CYS A 373 -19.45 19.19 25.76
CA CYS A 373 -18.40 18.74 26.68
C CYS A 373 -18.14 19.71 27.84
N LEU A 374 -18.67 20.94 27.77
CA LEU A 374 -18.50 21.98 28.79
C LEU A 374 -19.84 22.58 29.29
N PRO A 375 -20.88 21.77 29.57
CA PRO A 375 -22.14 22.31 30.04
C PRO A 375 -21.95 23.02 31.40
N GLY A 376 -22.20 24.33 31.44
CA GLY A 376 -22.09 25.14 32.66
C GLY A 376 -20.67 25.52 33.09
N HIS A 377 -19.64 25.17 32.29
CA HIS A 377 -18.27 25.57 32.54
C HIS A 377 -17.85 26.71 31.60
N ARG A 378 -17.12 27.70 32.12
CA ARG A 378 -16.53 28.73 31.26
C ARG A 378 -15.47 28.07 30.37
N PRO A 379 -15.52 28.24 29.04
CA PRO A 379 -14.49 27.71 28.16
C PRO A 379 -13.13 28.28 28.55
N HIS A 380 -12.10 27.44 28.48
CA HIS A 380 -10.73 27.85 28.76
C HIS A 380 -10.34 29.04 27.86
N GLY A 381 -9.40 29.89 28.30
CA GLY A 381 -9.07 31.15 27.63
C GLY A 381 -8.82 31.04 26.13
N PHE A 382 -8.17 29.96 25.67
CA PHE A 382 -7.92 29.71 24.25
C PHE A 382 -9.19 29.30 23.47
N LEU A 383 -10.07 28.46 24.03
CA LEU A 383 -11.36 28.08 23.40
C LEU A 383 -12.24 29.31 23.21
N ARG A 384 -12.27 30.16 24.23
CA ARG A 384 -13.00 31.43 24.18
C ARG A 384 -12.43 32.34 23.09
N ARG A 385 -11.09 32.52 23.04
CA ARG A 385 -10.43 33.27 21.96
C ARG A 385 -10.78 32.70 20.58
N ALA A 386 -10.76 31.39 20.41
CA ALA A 386 -11.08 30.74 19.14
C ALA A 386 -12.54 30.96 18.69
N LEU A 387 -13.48 30.97 19.64
CA LEU A 387 -14.89 31.25 19.38
C LEU A 387 -15.14 32.76 19.12
N GLU A 388 -14.36 33.62 19.77
CA GLU A 388 -14.46 35.09 19.68
C GLU A 388 -13.64 35.72 18.53
N ALA A 389 -12.66 34.99 17.98
CA ALA A 389 -11.69 35.45 16.96
C ALA A 389 -12.30 36.01 15.66
N GLY A 390 -13.64 36.01 15.53
CA GLY A 390 -14.31 36.44 14.31
C GLY A 390 -13.74 35.69 13.10
N SER A 391 -13.84 36.29 11.91
CA SER A 391 -13.38 35.72 10.63
C SER A 391 -11.88 35.77 10.40
N ASN A 392 -11.08 36.02 11.44
CA ASN A 392 -9.62 35.99 11.33
C ASN A 392 -9.11 34.54 11.28
N PRO A 393 -8.58 34.07 10.15
CA PRO A 393 -8.12 32.70 10.04
C PRO A 393 -6.84 32.42 10.81
N GLU A 394 -5.97 33.43 10.99
CA GLU A 394 -4.69 33.27 11.68
C GLU A 394 -4.90 32.98 13.17
N GLU A 395 -5.84 33.68 13.79
CA GLU A 395 -6.22 33.48 15.19
C GLU A 395 -6.83 32.10 15.43
N LEU A 396 -7.71 31.63 14.54
CA LEU A 396 -8.31 30.30 14.68
C LEU A 396 -7.26 29.20 14.47
N VAL A 397 -6.39 29.33 13.46
CA VAL A 397 -5.29 28.40 13.23
C VAL A 397 -4.40 28.36 14.47
N HIS A 398 -4.00 29.52 15.00
CA HIS A 398 -3.18 29.62 16.20
C HIS A 398 -3.84 28.93 17.40
N ALA A 399 -5.14 29.15 17.63
CA ALA A 399 -5.87 28.49 18.71
C ALA A 399 -5.91 26.97 18.58
N TYR A 400 -6.06 26.44 17.36
CA TYR A 400 -5.97 24.99 17.11
C TYR A 400 -4.55 24.44 17.32
N ARG A 401 -3.50 25.22 17.06
CA ARG A 401 -2.11 24.83 17.38
C ARG A 401 -1.89 24.76 18.89
N GLU A 402 -2.32 25.78 19.62
CA GLU A 402 -2.26 25.81 21.10
C GLU A 402 -3.00 24.61 21.69
N LEU A 403 -4.21 24.34 21.18
CA LEU A 403 -5.01 23.19 21.57
C LEU A 403 -4.26 21.87 21.29
N TYR A 404 -3.71 21.68 20.09
CA TYR A 404 -2.95 20.47 19.74
C TYR A 404 -1.73 20.26 20.65
N ALA A 405 -0.97 21.33 20.92
CA ALA A 405 0.18 21.27 21.83
C ALA A 405 -0.24 20.89 23.26
N GLY A 406 -1.27 21.56 23.79
CA GLY A 406 -1.80 21.27 25.12
C GLY A 406 -2.37 19.85 25.28
N LEU A 407 -2.97 19.31 24.21
CA LEU A 407 -3.48 17.93 24.15
C LEU A 407 -2.35 16.89 24.09
N ARG A 408 -1.20 17.24 23.51
CA ARG A 408 -0.02 16.37 23.39
C ARG A 408 0.77 16.32 24.71
N ASP A 409 0.89 17.45 25.39
CA ASP A 409 1.71 17.57 26.61
C ASP A 409 0.98 17.10 27.88
N GLY A 410 -0.28 16.68 27.76
CA GLY A 410 -1.13 16.34 28.92
C GLY A 410 -1.43 17.52 29.85
N ALA A 411 -0.90 18.71 29.53
CA ALA A 411 -1.04 19.94 30.30
C ALA A 411 -2.46 20.51 30.26
N VAL A 412 -3.21 20.22 29.19
CA VAL A 412 -4.66 20.40 29.16
C VAL A 412 -5.28 19.14 29.80
N ALA A 413 -5.18 19.07 31.14
CA ALA A 413 -5.86 18.07 31.94
C ALA A 413 -7.39 18.13 31.66
N PRO A 414 -8.06 16.99 31.68
CA PRO A 414 -9.02 16.63 30.66
C PRO A 414 -10.35 17.33 30.89
N TYR A 415 -10.87 17.99 29.86
CA TYR A 415 -12.32 18.13 29.67
C TYR A 415 -12.95 16.79 30.01
N PRO A 416 -13.95 16.77 30.91
CA PRO A 416 -14.21 15.65 31.82
C PRO A 416 -14.02 14.35 31.08
N VAL A 417 -13.01 13.55 31.49
CA VAL A 417 -12.91 12.15 31.05
C VAL A 417 -14.17 11.51 31.60
N ALA A 418 -15.25 11.58 30.83
CA ALA A 418 -16.37 10.70 31.03
C ALA A 418 -15.73 9.32 30.99
N ARG A 419 -15.76 8.64 32.14
CA ARG A 419 -15.16 7.32 32.38
C ARG A 419 -15.62 6.35 31.30
N HIS A 420 -14.99 6.32 30.12
CA HIS A 420 -15.23 5.47 28.94
C HIS A 420 -16.69 5.10 28.55
N ALA A 421 -17.71 5.64 29.21
CA ALA A 421 -19.08 5.16 29.14
C ALA A 421 -19.94 6.03 28.20
N ASP A 422 -19.53 7.28 27.96
CA ASP A 422 -20.19 8.13 26.98
C ASP A 422 -19.41 8.12 25.66
N VAL A 423 -19.80 7.20 24.77
CA VAL A 423 -19.28 7.05 23.41
C VAL A 423 -19.34 8.37 22.63
N HIS A 424 -20.29 9.23 22.95
CA HIS A 424 -20.50 10.48 22.24
C HIS A 424 -19.46 11.53 22.63
N LEU A 425 -19.16 11.68 23.93
CA LEU A 425 -18.09 12.56 24.40
C LEU A 425 -16.71 12.15 23.86
N TRP A 426 -16.43 10.84 23.83
CA TRP A 426 -15.18 10.32 23.26
C TRP A 426 -15.04 10.63 21.76
N ARG A 427 -16.12 10.51 20.97
CA ARG A 427 -16.09 10.85 19.53
C ARG A 427 -15.82 12.34 19.30
N THR A 428 -16.43 13.20 20.11
CA THR A 428 -16.22 14.65 20.02
C THR A 428 -14.78 15.03 20.32
N ASP A 429 -14.19 14.49 21.40
CA ASP A 429 -12.78 14.71 21.74
C ASP A 429 -11.85 14.20 20.62
N ARG A 430 -12.08 12.99 20.11
CA ARG A 430 -11.29 12.41 19.02
C ARG A 430 -11.33 13.29 17.75
N ALA A 431 -12.52 13.72 17.34
CA ALA A 431 -12.68 14.59 16.18
C ALA A 431 -11.98 15.94 16.37
N LEU A 432 -12.07 16.52 17.57
CA LEU A 432 -11.37 17.76 17.91
C LEU A 432 -9.84 17.60 17.81
N ARG A 433 -9.27 16.54 18.39
CA ARG A 433 -7.84 16.21 18.30
C ARG A 433 -7.39 16.04 16.85
N HIS A 434 -8.16 15.29 16.06
CA HIS A 434 -7.86 15.04 14.66
C HIS A 434 -7.89 16.33 13.84
N PHE A 435 -8.93 17.16 14.02
CA PHE A 435 -9.02 18.44 13.32
C PHE A 435 -7.88 19.40 13.71
N ALA A 436 -7.49 19.42 14.99
CA ALA A 436 -6.35 20.22 15.44
C ALA A 436 -5.03 19.79 14.76
N ALA A 437 -4.79 18.46 14.67
CA ALA A 437 -3.65 17.91 13.94
C ALA A 437 -3.70 18.26 12.44
N TYR A 438 -4.89 18.20 11.83
CA TYR A 438 -5.12 18.59 10.45
C TYR A 438 -4.77 20.07 10.20
N VAL A 439 -5.30 20.98 11.02
CA VAL A 439 -4.99 22.42 10.93
C VAL A 439 -3.49 22.67 11.06
N GLN A 440 -2.83 22.01 12.02
CA GLN A 440 -1.38 22.14 12.21
C GLN A 440 -0.58 21.71 10.98
N ALA A 441 -0.92 20.57 10.39
CA ALA A 441 -0.20 20.00 9.25
C ALA A 441 -0.46 20.75 7.94
N VAL A 442 -1.68 21.25 7.74
CA VAL A 442 -2.17 21.68 6.42
C VAL A 442 -2.27 23.20 6.28
N ALA A 443 -2.63 23.94 7.33
CA ALA A 443 -2.79 25.39 7.26
C ALA A 443 -1.53 26.15 6.76
N PRO A 444 -0.29 25.81 7.18
CA PRO A 444 0.91 26.46 6.62
C PRO A 444 1.01 26.31 5.10
N ARG A 445 0.66 25.12 4.58
CA ARG A 445 0.73 24.80 3.15
C ARG A 445 -0.36 25.55 2.37
N MET A 446 -1.57 25.63 2.93
CA MET A 446 -2.66 26.43 2.34
C MET A 446 -2.31 27.93 2.30
N ALA A 447 -1.72 28.47 3.38
CA ALA A 447 -1.35 29.89 3.48
C ALA A 447 -0.18 30.27 2.57
N ALA A 448 0.84 29.42 2.45
CA ALA A 448 1.93 29.62 1.51
C ALA A 448 1.41 29.71 0.07
N ARG A 449 0.43 28.88 -0.29
CA ARG A 449 -0.17 28.82 -1.63
C ARG A 449 -1.08 30.00 -1.97
N GLY A 450 -1.90 30.46 -1.01
CA GLY A 450 -2.76 31.63 -1.24
C GLY A 450 -1.98 32.92 -1.48
N ARG A 451 -0.71 32.99 -1.08
CA ARG A 451 0.20 34.10 -1.42
C ARG A 451 0.73 34.00 -2.84
N THR A 452 1.01 32.80 -3.33
CA THR A 452 1.51 32.57 -4.70
C THR A 452 0.45 32.80 -5.77
N GLU A 453 -0.83 32.58 -5.47
CA GLU A 453 -1.94 32.82 -6.42
C GLU A 453 -2.38 34.29 -6.51
N ARG A 454 -1.98 35.11 -5.54
CA ARG A 454 -2.28 36.56 -5.50
C ARG A 454 -1.14 37.42 -6.04
N ALA A 455 0.04 36.84 -6.20
CA ALA A 455 1.21 37.46 -6.81
C ALA A 455 1.26 37.08 -8.28
#